data_AF-A0A9E1RQM0-F1
#
_entry.id   AF-A0A9E1RQM0-F1
#
_cell.length_a   1.000
_cell.length_b   1.000
_cell.length_c   1.000
_cell.angle_alpha   90.00
_cell.angle_beta   90.00
_cell.angle_gamma   90.00
#
_symmetry.space_group_name_H-M   'P 1'
#
loop_
_entity.id
_entity.type
_entity.pdbx_description
1 polymer ?
#
loop_
_entity_poly.entity_id
_entity_poly.type
_entity_poly.pdbx_seq_one_letter_code
_entity_poly.pdbx_strand_id
1 'polypeptide(L)'
;MKNQVTEMFGIDMPIFAFTHCRDVVAAVTKAGGMGVLGAVGLSPRQLEIDLQWIEDEVGGKPYGVDLIVPAKYAGSDEGGMSVGSINQMIPDEYRAYLDQILEKYDVPPLEEGTTKSGGFNMKDDAAAPMSADSQMPNLEIALAFKPSLMVNALGPPPAVMTDRCHEAGIMVGALAGKAQHAERHVNAGVDLIIAQGYEAGGHTGEIASMVLIPEVVDA
;
A
#
# COMPACT_ATOMS: atom_id res chain seq x y z
N MET A 1 22.48 3.46 -15.54
CA MET A 1 21.90 3.11 -16.87
C MET A 1 20.76 4.08 -17.10
N LYS A 2 20.76 4.85 -18.19
CA LYS A 2 19.65 5.78 -18.49
C LYS A 2 18.58 5.07 -19.30
N ASN A 3 17.33 5.15 -18.85
CA ASN A 3 16.12 4.66 -19.51
C ASN A 3 14.93 5.60 -19.21
N GLN A 4 13.76 5.30 -19.79
CA GLN A 4 12.55 6.11 -19.62
C GLN A 4 12.17 6.33 -18.15
N VAL A 5 12.30 5.30 -17.30
CA VAL A 5 11.95 5.39 -15.88
C VAL A 5 12.93 6.29 -15.12
N THR A 6 14.23 6.20 -15.41
CA THR A 6 15.21 7.11 -14.79
C THR A 6 14.99 8.56 -15.21
N GLU A 7 14.55 8.81 -16.45
CA GLU A 7 14.22 10.15 -16.96
C GLU A 7 12.92 10.68 -16.36
N MET A 8 11.89 9.83 -16.24
CA MET A 8 10.59 10.15 -15.65
C MET A 8 10.72 10.67 -14.22
N PHE A 9 11.57 10.04 -13.41
CA PHE A 9 11.73 10.40 -11.99
C PHE A 9 12.97 11.23 -11.67
N GLY A 10 13.88 11.44 -12.63
CA GLY A 10 15.15 12.12 -12.39
C GLY A 10 16.08 11.35 -11.43
N ILE A 11 16.09 10.02 -11.50
CA ILE A 11 16.94 9.12 -10.68
C ILE A 11 18.12 8.57 -11.48
N ASP A 12 19.19 8.15 -10.80
CA ASP A 12 20.42 7.64 -11.45
C ASP A 12 20.31 6.16 -11.87
N MET A 13 19.54 5.39 -11.10
CA MET A 13 19.37 3.95 -11.27
C MET A 13 17.90 3.56 -11.25
N PRO A 14 17.44 2.67 -12.14
CA PRO A 14 16.05 2.19 -12.16
C PRO A 14 15.81 1.13 -11.07
N ILE A 15 16.13 1.46 -9.82
CA ILE A 15 15.99 0.58 -8.66
C ILE A 15 14.98 1.21 -7.72
N PHE A 16 13.88 0.50 -7.48
CA PHE A 16 12.79 0.91 -6.60
C PHE A 16 12.81 0.02 -5.36
N ALA A 17 12.78 0.62 -4.18
CA ALA A 17 12.78 -0.09 -2.91
C ALA A 17 11.48 0.17 -2.15
N PHE A 18 10.53 -0.76 -2.28
CA PHE A 18 9.30 -0.79 -1.50
C PHE A 18 9.60 -1.28 -0.09
N THR A 19 9.29 -0.47 0.93
CA THR A 19 9.69 -0.74 2.31
C THR A 19 8.77 -0.04 3.31
N HIS A 20 8.58 -0.62 4.48
CA HIS A 20 7.93 0.03 5.62
C HIS A 20 8.91 0.83 6.50
N CYS A 21 10.21 0.82 6.15
CA CYS A 21 11.24 1.50 6.91
C CYS A 21 11.66 2.79 6.20
N ARG A 22 11.32 3.94 6.79
CA ARG A 22 11.69 5.27 6.29
C ARG A 22 13.20 5.45 6.08
N ASP A 23 14.04 4.82 6.92
CA ASP A 23 15.49 4.86 6.79
C ASP A 23 15.97 4.20 5.49
N VAL A 24 15.31 3.10 5.08
CA VAL A 24 15.60 2.44 3.80
C VAL A 24 15.15 3.30 2.63
N VAL A 25 13.99 3.98 2.73
CA VAL A 25 13.54 4.96 1.72
C VAL A 25 14.62 6.02 1.52
N ALA A 26 15.04 6.68 2.61
CA ALA A 26 16.03 7.73 2.54
C ALA A 26 17.39 7.23 2.01
N ALA A 27 17.83 6.04 2.42
CA ALA A 27 19.10 5.46 1.96
C ALA A 27 19.09 5.17 0.45
N VAL A 28 18.02 4.57 -0.07
CA VAL A 28 17.91 4.24 -1.50
C VAL A 28 17.77 5.50 -2.35
N THR A 29 16.94 6.44 -1.92
CA THR A 29 16.81 7.75 -2.59
C THR A 29 18.15 8.49 -2.61
N LYS A 30 18.90 8.51 -1.51
CA LYS A 30 20.24 9.15 -1.46
C LYS A 30 21.24 8.46 -2.38
N ALA A 31 21.14 7.14 -2.56
CA ALA A 31 21.99 6.34 -3.44
C ALA A 31 21.63 6.45 -4.94
N GLY A 32 20.59 7.22 -5.29
CA GLY A 32 20.19 7.47 -6.68
C GLY A 32 19.14 6.51 -7.23
N GLY A 33 18.50 5.71 -6.38
CA GLY A 33 17.29 4.96 -6.71
C GLY A 33 16.02 5.68 -6.25
N MET A 34 14.89 4.96 -6.21
CA MET A 34 13.60 5.42 -5.69
C MET A 34 13.24 4.63 -4.43
N GLY A 35 13.34 5.24 -3.25
CA GLY A 35 12.72 4.68 -2.06
C GLY A 35 11.20 4.89 -2.10
N VAL A 36 10.40 3.87 -1.77
CA VAL A 36 8.93 3.94 -1.74
C VAL A 36 8.42 3.50 -0.37
N LEU A 37 7.81 4.42 0.39
CA LEU A 37 7.28 4.14 1.72
C LEU A 37 5.93 3.44 1.65
N GLY A 38 5.86 2.19 2.10
CA GLY A 38 4.60 1.47 2.30
C GLY A 38 3.87 2.00 3.54
N ALA A 39 2.83 2.80 3.32
CA ALA A 39 2.10 3.52 4.37
C ALA A 39 0.85 2.76 4.89
N VAL A 40 0.65 1.53 4.44
CA VAL A 40 -0.44 0.67 4.90
C VAL A 40 -0.32 0.42 6.41
N GLY A 41 -1.38 0.75 7.14
CA GLY A 41 -1.45 0.58 8.60
C GLY A 41 -0.86 1.76 9.39
N LEU A 42 -0.28 2.76 8.74
CA LEU A 42 0.12 4.00 9.42
C LEU A 42 -1.12 4.86 9.71
N SER A 43 -1.13 5.45 10.90
CA SER A 43 -2.06 6.54 11.22
C SER A 43 -1.67 7.80 10.44
N PRO A 44 -2.60 8.72 10.16
CA PRO A 44 -2.30 9.98 9.48
C PRO A 44 -1.15 10.76 10.14
N ARG A 45 -1.16 10.86 11.47
CA ARG A 45 -0.07 11.51 12.24
C ARG A 45 1.27 10.80 12.06
N GLN A 46 1.28 9.46 12.05
CA GLN A 46 2.53 8.71 11.88
C GLN A 46 3.08 8.87 10.47
N LEU A 47 2.20 8.84 9.46
CA LEU A 47 2.56 9.11 8.08
C LEU A 47 3.19 10.50 7.92
N GLU A 48 2.56 11.54 8.49
CA GLU A 48 3.11 12.91 8.47
C GLU A 48 4.51 12.99 9.09
N ILE A 49 4.71 12.35 10.25
CA ILE A 49 6.02 12.29 10.93
C ILE A 49 7.06 11.61 10.04
N ASP A 50 6.71 10.49 9.40
CA ASP A 50 7.63 9.72 8.58
C ASP A 50 7.96 10.42 7.26
N LEU A 51 6.98 11.05 6.60
CA LEU A 51 7.21 11.82 5.38
C LEU A 51 8.03 13.07 5.64
N GLN A 52 7.77 13.81 6.72
CA GLN A 52 8.60 14.96 7.09
C GLN A 52 10.05 14.54 7.34
N TRP A 53 10.25 13.43 8.05
CA TRP A 53 11.58 12.90 8.27
C TRP A 53 12.27 12.49 6.95
N ILE A 54 11.54 11.86 6.02
CA ILE A 54 12.08 11.51 4.70
C ILE A 54 12.50 12.76 3.93
N GLU A 55 11.67 13.80 3.85
CA GLU A 55 11.99 15.07 3.19
C GLU A 55 13.30 15.67 3.72
N ASP A 56 13.42 15.76 5.05
CA ASP A 56 14.59 16.32 5.72
C ASP A 56 15.86 15.50 5.40
N GLU A 57 15.73 14.18 5.26
CA GLU A 57 16.84 13.26 5.02
C GLU A 57 17.28 13.14 3.55
N VAL A 58 16.36 13.34 2.60
CA VAL A 58 16.63 13.17 1.16
C VAL A 58 16.98 14.48 0.47
N GLY A 59 16.68 15.62 1.08
CA GLY A 59 17.10 16.93 0.60
C GLY A 59 16.57 17.28 -0.80
N GLY A 60 15.29 17.00 -1.04
CA GLY A 60 14.61 17.26 -2.32
C GLY A 60 14.86 16.23 -3.42
N LYS A 61 15.54 15.12 -3.12
CA LYS A 61 15.64 13.98 -4.03
C LYS A 61 14.31 13.21 -4.10
N PRO A 62 13.97 12.59 -5.25
CA PRO A 62 12.68 11.94 -5.45
C PRO A 62 12.51 10.69 -4.58
N TYR A 63 11.31 10.54 -4.01
CA TYR A 63 10.85 9.35 -3.30
C TYR A 63 9.38 9.08 -3.64
N GLY A 64 8.90 7.89 -3.30
CA GLY A 64 7.52 7.48 -3.49
C GLY A 64 6.80 7.13 -2.19
N VAL A 65 5.47 7.09 -2.27
CA VAL A 65 4.58 6.63 -1.21
C VAL A 65 3.63 5.59 -1.78
N ASP A 66 3.44 4.49 -1.07
CA ASP A 66 2.54 3.40 -1.44
C ASP A 66 1.39 3.29 -0.45
N LEU A 67 0.17 3.42 -0.99
CA LEU A 67 -1.10 3.38 -0.26
C LEU A 67 -1.98 2.25 -0.79
N ILE A 68 -3.01 1.91 -0.02
CA ILE A 68 -4.10 1.04 -0.47
C ILE A 68 -5.35 1.89 -0.44
N VAL A 69 -5.80 2.40 -1.58
CA VAL A 69 -7.08 3.10 -1.69
C VAL A 69 -8.01 2.22 -2.52
N PRO A 70 -8.90 1.44 -1.88
CA PRO A 70 -9.74 0.49 -2.62
C PRO A 70 -10.75 1.24 -3.51
N ALA A 71 -10.81 0.88 -4.79
CA ALA A 71 -11.90 1.30 -5.67
C ALA A 71 -13.22 0.56 -5.35
N LYS A 72 -13.13 -0.67 -4.83
CA LYS A 72 -14.25 -1.50 -4.38
C LYS A 72 -13.84 -2.30 -3.16
N TYR A 73 -14.76 -2.48 -2.21
CA TYR A 73 -14.53 -3.28 -1.01
C TYR A 73 -15.87 -3.86 -0.51
N ALA A 74 -15.82 -4.87 0.36
CA ALA A 74 -17.02 -5.51 0.88
C ALA A 74 -17.91 -4.48 1.60
N GLY A 75 -19.19 -4.44 1.22
CA GLY A 75 -20.16 -3.47 1.75
C GLY A 75 -20.05 -2.05 1.17
N SER A 76 -19.16 -1.77 0.21
CA SER A 76 -19.00 -0.41 -0.34
C SER A 76 -20.29 0.19 -0.93
N ASP A 77 -21.16 -0.65 -1.48
CA ASP A 77 -22.45 -0.23 -2.05
C ASP A 77 -23.50 0.12 -0.97
N GLU A 78 -23.25 -0.26 0.29
CA GLU A 78 -24.11 -0.04 1.46
C GLU A 78 -23.47 0.90 2.50
N GLY A 79 -22.38 1.59 2.15
CA GLY A 79 -21.66 2.52 3.05
C GLY A 79 -20.54 1.88 3.86
N GLY A 80 -20.14 0.64 3.53
CA GLY A 80 -19.06 -0.11 4.16
C GLY A 80 -19.51 -0.99 5.32
N MET A 81 -18.59 -1.83 5.81
CA MET A 81 -18.80 -2.68 6.98
C MET A 81 -18.10 -2.10 8.21
N SER A 82 -18.64 -2.35 9.40
CA SER A 82 -17.94 -2.05 10.64
C SER A 82 -17.05 -3.22 11.06
N VAL A 83 -16.06 -2.94 11.91
CA VAL A 83 -15.19 -3.97 12.50
C VAL A 83 -16.00 -5.02 13.26
N GLY A 84 -17.02 -4.59 14.01
CA GLY A 84 -17.90 -5.48 14.76
C GLY A 84 -18.68 -6.45 13.87
N SER A 85 -19.19 -5.99 12.71
CA SER A 85 -19.91 -6.88 11.79
C SER A 85 -18.97 -7.86 11.10
N ILE A 86 -17.75 -7.43 10.74
CA ILE A 86 -16.70 -8.32 10.20
C ILE A 86 -16.33 -9.39 11.25
N ASN A 87 -16.16 -9.00 12.51
CA ASN A 87 -15.85 -9.94 13.59
C ASN A 87 -16.94 -11.01 13.73
N GLN A 88 -18.22 -10.66 13.58
CA GLN A 88 -19.32 -11.63 13.64
C GLN A 88 -19.32 -12.64 12.49
N MET A 89 -18.64 -12.35 11.37
CA MET A 89 -18.53 -13.27 10.23
C MET A 89 -17.51 -14.40 10.47
N ILE A 90 -16.63 -14.27 11.46
CA ILE A 90 -15.66 -15.31 11.80
C ILE A 90 -16.44 -16.49 12.43
N PRO A 91 -16.39 -17.71 11.88
CA PRO A 91 -17.09 -18.85 12.46
C PRO A 91 -16.51 -19.28 13.81
N ASP A 92 -17.36 -19.79 14.69
CA ASP A 92 -16.96 -20.17 16.06
C ASP A 92 -15.89 -21.28 16.09
N GLU A 93 -15.88 -22.15 15.07
CA GLU A 93 -14.85 -23.18 14.90
C GLU A 93 -13.43 -22.60 14.79
N TYR A 94 -13.27 -21.44 14.14
CA TYR A 94 -11.98 -20.75 14.03
C TYR A 94 -11.54 -20.14 15.36
N ARG A 95 -12.51 -19.64 16.16
CA ARG A 95 -12.24 -19.14 17.52
C ARG A 95 -11.78 -20.26 18.43
N ALA A 96 -12.53 -21.37 18.44
CA ALA A 96 -12.20 -22.55 19.22
C ALA A 96 -10.83 -23.13 18.84
N TYR A 97 -10.49 -23.14 17.55
CA TYR A 97 -9.16 -23.57 17.10
C TYR A 97 -8.03 -22.64 17.59
N LEU A 98 -8.25 -21.32 17.56
CA LEU A 98 -7.30 -20.35 18.13
C LEU A 98 -7.11 -20.55 19.64
N ASP A 99 -8.20 -20.73 20.38
CA ASP A 99 -8.16 -20.97 21.82
C ASP A 99 -7.38 -22.26 22.14
N GLN A 100 -7.59 -23.34 21.37
CA GLN A 100 -6.82 -24.58 21.51
C GLN A 100 -5.32 -24.39 21.26
N ILE A 101 -4.93 -23.55 20.30
CA ILE A 101 -3.51 -23.22 20.07
C ILE A 101 -2.95 -22.47 21.26
N LEU A 102 -3.65 -21.44 21.75
CA LEU A 102 -3.20 -20.62 22.88
C LEU A 102 -3.03 -21.48 24.13
N GLU A 103 -3.99 -22.35 24.44
CA GLU A 103 -3.93 -23.29 25.55
C GLU A 103 -2.77 -24.28 25.39
N LYS A 104 -2.61 -24.89 24.21
CA LYS A 104 -1.55 -25.86 23.92
C LYS A 104 -0.14 -25.32 24.18
N TYR A 105 0.07 -24.01 24.00
CA TYR A 105 1.37 -23.36 24.20
C TYR A 105 1.43 -22.50 25.48
N ASP A 106 0.48 -22.71 26.41
CA ASP A 106 0.42 -22.01 27.70
C ASP A 106 0.47 -20.47 27.55
N VAL A 107 -0.16 -19.94 26.49
CA VAL A 107 -0.20 -18.49 26.27
C VAL A 107 -1.15 -17.87 27.29
N PRO A 108 -0.68 -16.95 28.15
CA PRO A 108 -1.51 -16.36 29.18
C PRO A 108 -2.65 -15.52 28.57
N PRO A 109 -3.82 -15.45 29.22
CA PRO A 109 -4.89 -14.59 28.78
C PRO A 109 -4.43 -13.12 28.83
N LEU A 110 -4.98 -12.31 27.93
CA LEU A 110 -4.76 -10.86 27.96
C LEU A 110 -5.30 -10.28 29.26
N GLU A 111 -4.52 -9.41 29.92
CA GLU A 111 -4.98 -8.71 31.13
C GLU A 111 -6.18 -7.81 30.80
N GLU A 112 -7.15 -7.75 31.70
CA GLU A 112 -8.31 -6.86 31.57
C GLU A 112 -7.86 -5.41 31.33
N GLY A 113 -8.39 -4.79 30.28
CA GLY A 113 -8.04 -3.42 29.88
C GLY A 113 -6.81 -3.31 28.97
N THR A 114 -6.12 -4.41 28.66
CA THR A 114 -5.07 -4.41 27.64
C THR A 114 -5.69 -4.25 26.26
N THR A 115 -5.42 -3.12 25.59
CA THR A 115 -5.71 -3.02 24.17
C THR A 115 -4.82 -4.00 23.43
N LYS A 116 -5.41 -4.93 22.68
CA LYS A 116 -4.67 -5.80 21.76
C LYS A 116 -3.70 -4.90 20.96
N SER A 117 -2.41 -5.19 21.01
CA SER A 117 -1.40 -4.50 20.24
C SER A 117 -1.01 -5.40 19.06
N GLY A 118 -1.04 -4.84 17.84
CA GLY A 118 -0.80 -5.59 16.60
C GLY A 118 -2.09 -6.06 15.90
N GLY A 119 -2.20 -5.74 14.61
CA GLY A 119 -3.41 -5.91 13.79
C GLY A 119 -4.28 -4.64 13.72
N PHE A 120 -5.31 -4.67 12.88
CA PHE A 120 -6.33 -3.60 12.76
C PHE A 120 -7.20 -3.50 14.04
N ASN A 121 -6.58 -3.16 15.17
CA ASN A 121 -7.26 -2.95 16.46
C ASN A 121 -8.03 -1.64 16.41
N MET A 122 -9.17 -1.73 15.76
CA MET A 122 -10.13 -0.68 15.61
C MET A 122 -11.32 -0.96 16.54
N LYS A 123 -12.01 0.10 16.97
CA LYS A 123 -13.25 -0.03 17.73
C LYS A 123 -14.29 -0.75 16.88
N ASP A 124 -15.22 -1.46 17.50
CA ASP A 124 -16.25 -2.23 16.78
C ASP A 124 -17.12 -1.39 15.84
N ASP A 125 -17.27 -0.09 16.12
CA ASP A 125 -18.01 0.89 15.32
C ASP A 125 -17.16 1.57 14.24
N ALA A 126 -15.84 1.34 14.22
CA ALA A 126 -14.97 1.92 13.22
C ALA A 126 -15.22 1.31 11.83
N ALA A 127 -14.98 2.11 10.80
CA ALA A 127 -15.01 1.66 9.42
C ALA A 127 -14.02 0.51 9.18
N ALA A 128 -14.38 -0.40 8.27
CA ALA A 128 -13.53 -1.52 7.90
C ALA A 128 -12.10 -1.06 7.58
N PRO A 129 -11.08 -1.79 8.05
CA PRO A 129 -9.71 -1.51 7.68
C PRO A 129 -9.54 -1.61 6.16
N MET A 130 -8.78 -0.69 5.59
CA MET A 130 -8.56 -0.59 4.14
C MET A 130 -9.87 -0.30 3.36
N SER A 131 -10.79 0.51 3.91
CA SER A 131 -11.86 1.17 3.15
C SER A 131 -11.39 2.50 2.56
N ALA A 132 -12.07 3.01 1.52
CA ALA A 132 -11.73 4.30 0.92
C ALA A 132 -11.74 5.44 1.95
N ASP A 133 -12.76 5.49 2.81
CA ASP A 133 -12.89 6.51 3.86
C ASP A 133 -11.75 6.46 4.87
N SER A 134 -11.27 5.26 5.20
CA SER A 134 -10.15 5.09 6.14
C SER A 134 -8.80 5.55 5.57
N GLN A 135 -8.68 5.63 4.25
CA GLN A 135 -7.41 5.87 3.56
C GLN A 135 -7.32 7.28 2.96
N MET A 136 -8.46 7.96 2.80
CA MET A 136 -8.50 9.34 2.30
C MET A 136 -7.62 10.31 3.12
N PRO A 137 -7.61 10.27 4.48
CA PRO A 137 -6.73 11.15 5.25
C PRO A 137 -5.24 10.90 4.98
N ASN A 138 -4.84 9.65 4.73
CA ASN A 138 -3.46 9.32 4.38
C ASN A 138 -3.12 9.82 2.96
N LEU A 139 -4.08 9.74 2.02
CA LEU A 139 -3.92 10.33 0.70
C LEU A 139 -3.75 11.86 0.78
N GLU A 140 -4.54 12.56 1.60
CA GLU A 140 -4.40 14.02 1.79
C GLU A 140 -3.01 14.40 2.30
N ILE A 141 -2.51 13.67 3.31
CA ILE A 141 -1.18 13.91 3.87
C ILE A 141 -0.12 13.64 2.81
N ALA A 142 -0.17 12.50 2.13
CA ALA A 142 0.81 12.17 1.10
C ALA A 142 0.81 13.20 -0.05
N LEU A 143 -0.36 13.68 -0.49
CA LEU A 143 -0.47 14.75 -1.50
C LEU A 143 0.13 16.07 -1.03
N ALA A 144 0.01 16.42 0.26
CA ALA A 144 0.59 17.65 0.80
C ALA A 144 2.12 17.64 0.74
N PHE A 145 2.75 16.48 0.91
CA PHE A 145 4.20 16.27 0.79
C PHE A 145 4.69 16.20 -0.66
N LYS A 146 3.81 15.94 -1.63
CA LYS A 146 4.13 15.88 -3.07
C LYS A 146 5.29 14.94 -3.41
N PRO A 147 5.22 13.64 -3.04
CA PRO A 147 6.20 12.66 -3.48
C PRO A 147 6.25 12.59 -5.01
N SER A 148 7.36 12.11 -5.57
CA SER A 148 7.49 11.97 -7.02
C SER A 148 6.66 10.81 -7.59
N LEU A 149 6.31 9.85 -6.74
CA LEU A 149 5.51 8.67 -7.09
C LEU A 149 4.47 8.36 -6.01
N MET A 150 3.22 8.20 -6.40
CA MET A 150 2.15 7.65 -5.57
C MET A 150 1.76 6.27 -6.11
N VAL A 151 1.87 5.23 -5.29
CA VAL A 151 1.51 3.85 -5.69
C VAL A 151 0.20 3.44 -5.02
N ASN A 152 -0.67 2.76 -5.77
CA ASN A 152 -1.79 2.02 -5.22
C ASN A 152 -1.49 0.52 -5.25
N ALA A 153 -1.33 -0.11 -4.09
CA ALA A 153 -0.89 -1.49 -4.01
C ALA A 153 -1.96 -2.53 -4.38
N LEU A 154 -3.25 -2.21 -4.23
CA LEU A 154 -4.33 -3.15 -4.47
C LEU A 154 -5.30 -2.64 -5.54
N GLY A 155 -5.15 -3.18 -6.75
CA GLY A 155 -6.02 -2.89 -7.87
C GLY A 155 -5.79 -1.51 -8.48
N PRO A 156 -6.61 -1.12 -9.48
CA PRO A 156 -6.49 0.19 -10.11
C PRO A 156 -6.75 1.29 -9.08
N PRO A 157 -5.95 2.39 -9.10
CA PRO A 157 -6.25 3.55 -8.27
C PRO A 157 -7.63 4.11 -8.61
N PRO A 158 -8.40 4.60 -7.63
CA PRO A 158 -9.64 5.30 -7.93
C PRO A 158 -9.35 6.62 -8.66
N ALA A 159 -10.26 7.06 -9.54
CA ALA A 159 -10.07 8.26 -10.37
C ALA A 159 -9.66 9.50 -9.54
N VAL A 160 -10.28 9.70 -8.37
CA VAL A 160 -9.93 10.80 -7.45
C VAL A 160 -8.46 10.80 -7.03
N MET A 161 -7.83 9.63 -6.89
CA MET A 161 -6.41 9.51 -6.57
C MET A 161 -5.57 9.87 -7.77
N THR A 162 -5.87 9.29 -8.95
CA THR A 162 -5.12 9.55 -10.18
C THR A 162 -5.19 11.04 -10.56
N ASP A 163 -6.40 11.60 -10.65
CA ASP A 163 -6.65 12.97 -11.08
C ASP A 163 -5.88 13.97 -10.19
N ARG A 164 -5.95 13.79 -8.87
CA ARG A 164 -5.29 14.69 -7.91
C ARG A 164 -3.77 14.55 -7.90
N CYS A 165 -3.25 13.34 -8.13
CA CYS A 165 -1.82 13.14 -8.29
C CYS A 165 -1.33 13.87 -9.55
N HIS A 166 -2.00 13.69 -10.69
CA HIS A 166 -1.66 14.35 -11.95
C HIS A 166 -1.77 15.88 -11.88
N GLU A 167 -2.83 16.41 -11.25
CA GLU A 167 -2.98 17.85 -10.98
C GLU A 167 -1.81 18.41 -10.14
N ALA A 168 -1.25 17.62 -9.24
CA ALA A 168 -0.11 17.97 -8.41
C ALA A 168 1.25 17.69 -9.08
N GLY A 169 1.27 17.11 -10.28
CA GLY A 169 2.50 16.69 -10.99
C GLY A 169 3.16 15.42 -10.42
N ILE A 170 2.40 14.62 -9.68
CA ILE A 170 2.84 13.36 -9.05
C ILE A 170 2.51 12.21 -10.01
N MET A 171 3.49 11.34 -10.28
CA MET A 171 3.25 10.14 -11.10
C MET A 171 2.51 9.08 -10.28
N VAL A 172 1.69 8.29 -10.96
CA VAL A 172 0.87 7.25 -10.34
C VAL A 172 1.38 5.87 -10.74
N GLY A 173 1.56 4.98 -9.76
CA GLY A 173 1.95 3.59 -9.95
C GLY A 173 0.89 2.61 -9.45
N ALA A 174 0.87 1.41 -10.01
CA ALA A 174 0.00 0.33 -9.52
C ALA A 174 0.60 -1.06 -9.75
N LEU A 175 0.32 -1.99 -8.83
CA LEU A 175 0.80 -3.36 -8.90
C LEU A 175 -0.08 -4.24 -9.79
N ALA A 176 0.53 -4.98 -10.71
CA ALA A 176 -0.14 -5.90 -11.62
C ALA A 176 0.42 -7.32 -11.44
N GLY A 177 -0.45 -8.25 -11.04
CA GLY A 177 -0.14 -9.69 -10.95
C GLY A 177 -0.68 -10.53 -12.12
N LYS A 178 -1.35 -9.89 -13.09
CA LYS A 178 -1.92 -10.49 -14.31
C LYS A 178 -1.96 -9.43 -15.43
N ALA A 179 -1.91 -9.85 -16.71
CA ALA A 179 -2.04 -8.95 -17.86
C ALA A 179 -3.29 -8.05 -17.80
N GLN A 180 -4.45 -8.62 -17.45
CA GLN A 180 -5.70 -7.85 -17.31
C GLN A 180 -5.61 -6.73 -16.25
N HIS A 181 -4.74 -6.87 -15.24
CA HIS A 181 -4.54 -5.79 -14.28
C HIS A 181 -3.81 -4.62 -14.94
N ALA A 182 -2.82 -4.88 -15.79
CA ALA A 182 -2.10 -3.86 -16.55
C ALA A 182 -3.06 -3.08 -17.46
N GLU A 183 -3.91 -3.76 -18.23
CA GLU A 183 -4.93 -3.10 -19.07
C GLU A 183 -5.82 -2.15 -18.24
N ARG A 184 -6.27 -2.60 -17.06
CA ARG A 184 -7.09 -1.77 -16.17
C ARG A 184 -6.33 -0.58 -15.60
N HIS A 185 -5.04 -0.75 -15.31
CA HIS A 185 -4.17 0.31 -14.81
C HIS A 185 -3.94 1.38 -15.89
N VAL A 186 -3.67 0.98 -17.14
CA VAL A 186 -3.57 1.91 -18.27
C VAL A 186 -4.88 2.70 -18.44
N ASN A 187 -6.02 2.01 -18.42
CA ASN A 187 -7.34 2.66 -18.50
C ASN A 187 -7.64 3.59 -17.31
N ALA A 188 -6.99 3.37 -16.16
CA ALA A 188 -7.12 4.20 -14.96
C ALA A 188 -6.08 5.34 -14.90
N GLY A 189 -5.25 5.53 -15.94
CA GLY A 189 -4.27 6.60 -16.02
C GLY A 189 -2.99 6.36 -15.21
N VAL A 190 -2.63 5.10 -14.95
CA VAL A 190 -1.38 4.76 -14.25
C VAL A 190 -0.17 5.03 -15.15
N ASP A 191 0.85 5.72 -14.63
CA ASP A 191 2.09 6.07 -15.32
C ASP A 191 3.15 4.96 -15.20
N LEU A 192 3.15 4.20 -14.11
CA LEU A 192 4.11 3.13 -13.82
C LEU A 192 3.41 1.83 -13.39
N ILE A 193 3.51 0.79 -14.23
CA ILE A 193 3.00 -0.55 -13.89
C ILE A 193 4.10 -1.38 -13.23
N ILE A 194 3.82 -1.88 -12.03
CA ILE A 194 4.73 -2.74 -11.26
C ILE A 194 4.28 -4.19 -11.46
N ALA A 195 4.93 -4.90 -12.40
CA ALA A 195 4.67 -6.32 -12.64
C ALA A 195 5.16 -7.16 -11.45
N GLN A 196 4.24 -7.63 -10.62
CA GLN A 196 4.52 -8.36 -9.39
C GLN A 196 4.28 -9.85 -9.61
N GLY A 197 5.34 -10.60 -9.91
CA GLY A 197 5.26 -12.05 -10.06
C GLY A 197 5.14 -12.80 -8.73
N TYR A 198 4.80 -14.08 -8.82
CA TYR A 198 4.59 -14.98 -7.69
C TYR A 198 5.79 -15.08 -6.74
N GLU A 199 7.00 -14.88 -7.26
CA GLU A 199 8.24 -14.93 -6.48
C GLU A 199 8.42 -13.72 -5.55
N ALA A 200 7.61 -12.66 -5.71
CA ALA A 200 7.63 -11.53 -4.81
C ALA A 200 7.15 -11.92 -3.39
N GLY A 201 7.60 -11.16 -2.38
CA GLY A 201 7.12 -11.32 -1.01
C GLY A 201 5.77 -10.63 -0.79
N GLY A 202 5.04 -11.05 0.25
CA GLY A 202 3.79 -10.42 0.66
C GLY A 202 2.57 -10.90 -0.14
N HIS A 203 1.63 -10.00 -0.41
CA HIS A 203 0.42 -10.31 -1.18
C HIS A 203 0.75 -10.32 -2.67
N THR A 204 0.66 -11.48 -3.31
CA THR A 204 1.02 -11.69 -4.72
C THR A 204 -0.02 -12.52 -5.48
N GLY A 205 0.11 -12.55 -6.82
CA GLY A 205 -0.65 -13.44 -7.70
C GLY A 205 0.13 -14.71 -8.04
N GLU A 206 -0.50 -15.68 -8.71
CA GLU A 206 0.06 -17.03 -8.97
C GLU A 206 1.00 -17.13 -10.19
N ILE A 207 1.22 -16.04 -10.93
CA ILE A 207 1.99 -16.06 -12.19
C ILE A 207 3.45 -15.69 -11.93
N ALA A 208 4.38 -16.56 -12.33
CA ALA A 208 5.82 -16.33 -12.19
C ALA A 208 6.28 -15.09 -12.99
N SER A 209 7.26 -14.34 -12.47
CA SER A 209 7.76 -13.08 -13.04
C SER A 209 8.24 -13.25 -14.49
N MET A 210 8.89 -14.38 -14.80
CA MET A 210 9.38 -14.68 -16.15
C MET A 210 8.25 -14.79 -17.18
N VAL A 211 7.04 -15.16 -16.76
CA VAL A 211 5.83 -15.23 -17.60
C VAL A 211 5.04 -13.92 -17.53
N LEU A 212 4.87 -13.38 -16.33
CA LEU A 212 4.06 -12.19 -16.09
C LEU A 212 4.61 -10.93 -16.77
N ILE A 213 5.92 -10.69 -16.69
CA ILE A 213 6.54 -9.47 -17.22
C ILE A 213 6.27 -9.29 -18.73
N PRO A 214 6.54 -10.28 -19.61
CA PRO A 214 6.23 -10.12 -21.02
C PRO A 214 4.72 -9.96 -21.28
N GLU A 215 3.86 -10.70 -20.56
CA GLU A 215 2.40 -10.53 -20.70
C GLU A 215 1.92 -9.12 -20.32
N VAL A 216 2.52 -8.51 -19.30
CA VAL A 216 2.21 -7.13 -18.89
C VAL A 216 2.72 -6.11 -19.90
N VAL A 217 3.86 -6.38 -20.56
CA VAL A 217 4.41 -5.50 -21.60
C VAL A 217 3.57 -5.52 -22.88
N ASP A 218 2.98 -6.68 -23.21
CA ASP A 218 2.15 -6.86 -24.41
C ASP A 218 0.72 -6.30 -24.26
N ALA A 219 0.24 -6.13 -23.02
CA ALA A 219 -1.11 -5.70 -22.67
C ALA A 219 -1.31 -4.17 -22.72
#